data_AF-A0A946HDR1-F1
#
_entry.id   AF-A0A946HDR1-F1
#
_cell.length_a   1.000
_cell.length_b   1.000
_cell.length_c   1.000
_cell.angle_alpha   90.00
_cell.angle_beta   90.00
_cell.angle_gamma   90.00
#
_symmetry.space_group_name_H-M   'P 1'
#
loop_
_entity.id
_entity.type
_entity.pdbx_description
1 polymer ?
#
loop_
_entity_poly.entity_id
_entity_poly.type
_entity_poly.pdbx_seq_one_letter_code
_entity_poly.pdbx_strand_id
1 'polypeptide(L)'
;MAATELDIIKESIRKKIEAFYLDARDGDVDVDDRTAFIDGIIGIYLAPQHEQIVLLLREKEDFSRALEQQIAIATTRNEALARQILTSGEECDLVRKEAREQCDSIDRDAKIRIEDAEKRVQAAEVKYGKSSMQVSYLTVELDHLRDDVIVKLESAEEVSRASLEVLNKEKVKLISEKSDLELSINEETKRYKSVEASLKELGKEFRQSREDNIALRKNVAELTARLEEELKVNKAKLAEELLRAQAVIEAETVRRVEAEAETVELRRLLAEAQSTIAKVSAVANTVPAVRNKLSGII
;
A
#
# COMPACT_ATOMS: atom_id res chain seq x y z
N MET A 1 4.65 8.15 -12.91
CA MET A 1 5.98 8.24 -12.26
C MET A 1 6.53 6.88 -11.79
N ALA A 2 5.91 5.74 -12.10
CA ALA A 2 6.37 4.41 -11.66
C ALA A 2 7.44 3.73 -12.54
N ALA A 3 7.73 4.27 -13.74
CA ALA A 3 8.69 3.67 -14.67
C ALA A 3 10.15 3.83 -14.21
N THR A 4 10.48 4.93 -13.54
CA THR A 4 11.85 5.29 -13.14
C THR A 4 12.41 4.44 -12.00
N GLU A 5 11.58 4.05 -11.01
CA GLU A 5 12.04 3.22 -9.90
C GLU A 5 12.27 1.77 -10.33
N LEU A 6 11.42 1.25 -11.22
CA LEU A 6 11.56 -0.09 -11.78
C LEU A 6 12.86 -0.21 -12.60
N ASP A 7 13.22 0.83 -13.34
CA ASP A 7 14.46 0.83 -14.13
C ASP A 7 15.71 0.93 -13.25
N ILE A 8 15.66 1.65 -12.14
CA ILE A 8 16.73 1.68 -11.13
C ILE A 8 16.92 0.31 -10.47
N ILE A 9 15.82 -0.37 -10.13
CA ILE A 9 15.85 -1.71 -9.53
C ILE A 9 16.41 -2.72 -10.53
N LYS A 10 15.97 -2.69 -11.79
CA LYS A 10 16.49 -3.55 -12.87
C LYS A 10 18.00 -3.36 -13.08
N GLU A 11 18.47 -2.13 -13.07
CA GLU A 11 19.90 -1.81 -13.23
C GLU A 11 20.73 -2.26 -12.02
N SER A 12 20.19 -2.14 -10.80
CA SER A 12 20.81 -2.66 -9.57
C SER A 12 20.91 -4.18 -9.58
N ILE A 13 19.86 -4.88 -10.01
CA ILE A 13 19.84 -6.35 -10.16
C ILE A 13 20.84 -6.78 -11.24
N ARG A 14 20.87 -6.08 -12.39
CA ARG A 14 21.83 -6.35 -13.47
C ARG A 14 23.28 -6.26 -12.96
N LYS A 15 23.63 -5.20 -12.25
CA LYS A 15 24.98 -5.02 -11.68
C LYS A 15 25.35 -6.10 -10.67
N LYS A 16 24.40 -6.53 -9.83
CA LYS A 16 24.60 -7.63 -8.89
C LYS A 16 24.81 -8.96 -9.60
N ILE A 17 24.05 -9.23 -10.66
CA ILE A 17 24.22 -10.41 -11.50
C ILE A 17 25.58 -10.39 -12.20
N GLU A 18 25.98 -9.27 -12.79
CA GLU A 18 27.28 -9.10 -13.42
C GLU A 18 28.44 -9.31 -12.44
N ALA A 19 28.34 -8.76 -11.22
CA ALA A 19 29.35 -8.96 -10.17
C ALA A 19 29.44 -10.43 -9.72
N PHE A 20 28.30 -11.10 -9.55
CA PHE A 20 28.27 -12.52 -9.18
C PHE A 20 28.87 -13.43 -10.26
N TYR A 21 28.61 -13.14 -11.55
CA TYR A 21 29.21 -13.88 -12.66
C TYR A 21 30.70 -13.57 -12.86
N LEU A 22 31.16 -12.39 -12.45
CA LEU A 22 32.59 -12.04 -12.42
C LEU A 22 33.34 -12.86 -11.35
N ASP A 23 32.80 -12.96 -10.14
CA ASP A 23 33.39 -13.78 -9.07
C ASP A 23 33.30 -15.30 -9.35
N ALA A 24 32.20 -15.76 -9.98
CA ALA A 24 32.05 -17.16 -10.38
C ALA A 24 33.03 -17.62 -11.47
N ARG A 25 33.64 -16.68 -12.20
CA ARG A 25 34.61 -16.97 -13.26
C ARG A 25 35.95 -17.46 -12.73
N ASP A 26 36.25 -17.17 -11.46
CA ASP A 26 37.49 -17.56 -10.77
C ASP A 26 37.36 -18.90 -10.00
N GLY A 27 36.21 -19.58 -10.11
CA GLY A 27 36.09 -21.02 -9.81
C GLY A 27 35.53 -21.42 -8.44
N ASP A 28 35.35 -20.48 -7.51
CA ASP A 28 34.91 -20.77 -6.13
C ASP A 28 33.63 -20.00 -5.77
N VAL A 29 32.48 -20.38 -6.35
CA VAL A 29 31.19 -19.90 -5.83
C VAL A 29 30.36 -21.09 -5.37
N ASP A 30 30.35 -21.25 -4.05
CA ASP A 30 29.64 -22.28 -3.29
C ASP A 30 28.11 -22.16 -3.49
N VAL A 31 27.39 -23.26 -3.29
CA VAL A 31 25.92 -23.35 -3.51
C VAL A 31 25.17 -22.43 -2.54
N ASP A 32 25.71 -22.25 -1.33
CA ASP A 32 25.17 -21.35 -0.30
C ASP A 32 25.25 -19.88 -0.73
N ASP A 33 26.33 -19.47 -1.41
CA ASP A 33 26.49 -18.11 -1.93
C ASP A 33 25.52 -17.80 -3.08
N ARG A 34 25.17 -18.81 -3.90
CA ARG A 34 24.16 -18.64 -4.97
C ARG A 34 22.76 -18.48 -4.39
N THR A 35 22.46 -19.25 -3.34
CA THR A 35 21.17 -19.19 -2.65
C THR A 35 21.01 -17.85 -1.93
N ALA A 36 22.04 -17.38 -1.23
CA ALA A 36 22.09 -16.07 -0.60
C ALA A 36 21.98 -14.92 -1.61
N PHE A 37 22.56 -15.07 -2.80
CA PHE A 37 22.44 -14.10 -3.89
C PHE A 37 21.01 -14.00 -4.44
N ILE A 38 20.36 -15.14 -4.68
CA ILE A 38 18.96 -15.21 -5.14
C ILE A 38 18.02 -14.65 -4.07
N ASP A 39 18.20 -15.02 -2.81
CA ASP A 39 17.43 -14.48 -1.69
C ASP A 39 17.67 -12.98 -1.49
N GLY A 40 18.89 -12.49 -1.74
CA GLY A 40 19.23 -11.07 -1.73
C GLY A 40 18.53 -10.27 -2.83
N ILE A 41 18.45 -10.80 -4.06
CA ILE A 41 17.68 -10.18 -5.16
C ILE A 41 16.18 -10.17 -4.83
N ILE A 42 15.66 -11.27 -4.30
CA ILE A 42 14.24 -11.38 -3.92
C ILE A 42 13.93 -10.42 -2.76
N GLY A 43 14.83 -10.28 -1.78
CA GLY A 43 14.71 -9.34 -0.67
C GLY A 43 14.68 -7.88 -1.14
N ILE A 44 15.48 -7.50 -2.13
CA ILE A 44 15.48 -6.14 -2.70
C ILE A 44 14.17 -5.83 -3.44
N TYR A 45 13.58 -6.83 -4.09
CA TYR A 45 12.33 -6.65 -4.84
C TYR A 45 11.09 -6.60 -3.93
N LEU A 46 11.10 -7.38 -2.84
CA LEU A 46 9.95 -7.55 -1.95
C LEU A 46 9.98 -6.63 -0.71
N ALA A 47 11.15 -6.22 -0.22
CA ALA A 47 11.23 -5.39 0.99
C ALA A 47 10.53 -4.03 0.85
N PRO A 48 10.69 -3.26 -0.24
CA PRO A 48 10.00 -1.98 -0.41
C PRO A 48 8.47 -2.14 -0.50
N GLN A 49 8.02 -3.22 -1.14
CA GLN A 49 6.59 -3.53 -1.29
C GLN A 49 5.97 -3.95 0.06
N HIS A 50 6.70 -4.73 0.86
CA HIS A 50 6.25 -5.18 2.17
C HIS A 50 6.17 -4.02 3.17
N GLU A 51 7.15 -3.12 3.15
CA GLU A 51 7.18 -1.94 4.03
C GLU A 51 6.06 -0.94 3.69
N GLN A 52 5.79 -0.70 2.41
CA GLN A 52 4.63 0.10 1.97
C GLN A 52 3.29 -0.51 2.39
N ILE A 53 3.16 -1.85 2.33
CA ILE A 53 1.92 -2.53 2.74
C ILE A 53 1.71 -2.46 4.25
N VAL A 54 2.76 -2.64 5.05
CA VAL A 54 2.66 -2.51 6.51
C VAL A 54 2.28 -1.09 6.92
N LEU A 55 2.83 -0.07 6.26
CA LEU A 55 2.45 1.33 6.47
C LEU A 55 0.99 1.58 6.10
N LEU A 56 0.53 1.12 4.93
CA LEU A 56 -0.85 1.28 4.48
C LEU A 56 -1.86 0.52 5.35
N LEU A 57 -1.48 -0.66 5.89
CA LEU A 57 -2.32 -1.41 6.82
C LEU A 57 -2.43 -0.71 8.19
N ARG A 58 -1.35 -0.10 8.70
CA ARG A 58 -1.41 0.73 9.90
C ARG A 58 -2.25 1.98 9.68
N GLU A 59 -2.02 2.70 8.58
CA GLU A 59 -2.82 3.87 8.22
C GLU A 59 -4.30 3.51 8.08
N LYS A 60 -4.62 2.34 7.52
CA LYS A 60 -6.00 1.84 7.47
C LYS A 60 -6.57 1.60 8.87
N GLU A 61 -5.87 0.88 9.74
CA GLU A 61 -6.39 0.57 11.07
C GLU A 61 -6.61 1.84 11.89
N ASP A 62 -5.69 2.79 11.82
CA ASP A 62 -5.79 4.07 12.52
C ASP A 62 -6.89 4.94 11.92
N PHE A 63 -7.02 4.98 10.59
CA PHE A 63 -8.11 5.69 9.90
C PHE A 63 -9.48 5.08 10.18
N SER A 64 -9.61 3.74 10.14
CA SER A 64 -10.84 3.02 10.50
C SER A 64 -11.25 3.31 11.94
N ARG A 65 -10.32 3.25 12.91
CA ARG A 65 -10.62 3.57 14.30
C ARG A 65 -11.03 5.02 14.49
N ALA A 66 -10.33 5.96 13.84
CA ALA A 66 -10.66 7.38 13.91
C ALA A 66 -12.04 7.68 13.30
N LEU A 67 -12.35 7.05 12.17
CA LEU A 67 -13.66 7.19 11.51
C LEU A 67 -14.79 6.60 12.35
N GLU A 68 -14.62 5.39 12.90
CA GLU A 68 -15.62 4.77 13.77
C GLU A 68 -15.90 5.64 15.00
N GLN A 69 -14.86 6.22 15.61
CA GLN A 69 -15.02 7.19 16.70
C GLN A 69 -15.75 8.45 16.26
N GLN A 70 -15.39 9.03 15.11
CA GLN A 70 -16.07 10.22 14.60
C GLN A 70 -17.53 9.96 14.25
N ILE A 71 -17.84 8.84 13.59
CA ILE A 71 -19.22 8.43 13.29
C ILE A 71 -20.00 8.23 14.59
N ALA A 72 -19.42 7.57 15.60
CA ALA A 72 -20.07 7.38 16.89
C ALA A 72 -20.39 8.73 17.56
N ILE A 73 -19.41 9.63 17.64
CA ILE A 73 -19.58 10.97 18.21
C ILE A 73 -20.65 11.76 17.44
N ALA A 74 -20.60 11.75 16.11
CA ALA A 74 -21.53 12.49 15.27
C ALA A 74 -22.95 11.90 15.35
N THR A 75 -23.08 10.58 15.47
CA THR A 75 -24.38 9.91 15.68
C THR A 75 -24.99 10.31 17.02
N THR A 76 -24.21 10.23 18.12
CA THR A 76 -24.69 10.66 19.44
C THR A 76 -25.06 12.13 19.45
N ARG A 77 -24.29 12.99 18.78
CA ARG A 77 -24.58 14.42 18.67
C ARG A 77 -25.85 14.67 17.85
N ASN A 78 -26.06 13.95 16.75
CA ASN A 78 -27.29 14.03 15.95
C ASN A 78 -28.52 13.58 16.74
N GLU A 79 -28.42 12.52 17.53
CA GLU A 79 -29.50 12.09 18.41
C GLU A 79 -29.82 13.15 19.47
N ALA A 80 -28.80 13.77 20.06
CA ALA A 80 -28.98 14.86 21.02
C ALA A 80 -29.66 16.08 20.38
N LEU A 81 -29.21 16.49 19.19
CA LEU A 81 -29.84 17.58 18.42
C LEU A 81 -31.29 17.25 18.06
N ALA A 82 -31.58 16.01 17.64
CA ALA A 82 -32.94 15.58 17.33
C ALA A 82 -33.87 15.69 18.55
N ARG A 83 -33.38 15.31 19.75
CA ARG A 83 -34.12 15.49 21.00
C ARG A 83 -34.34 16.97 21.33
N GLN A 84 -33.32 17.81 21.19
CA GLN A 84 -33.45 19.25 21.43
C GLN A 84 -34.47 19.91 20.47
N ILE A 85 -34.48 19.52 19.20
CA ILE A 85 -35.47 20.01 18.22
C ILE A 85 -36.89 19.60 18.63
N LEU A 86 -37.09 18.38 19.14
CA LEU A 86 -38.38 17.92 19.64
C LEU A 86 -38.81 18.73 20.87
N THR A 87 -37.94 18.87 21.86
CA THR A 87 -38.22 19.65 23.08
C THR A 87 -38.54 21.11 22.76
N SER A 88 -37.77 21.75 21.88
CA SER A 88 -38.06 23.11 21.39
C SER A 88 -39.43 23.20 20.68
N GLY A 89 -39.82 22.13 19.98
CA GLY A 89 -41.17 22.02 19.39
C GLY A 89 -42.27 21.94 20.45
N GLU A 90 -42.08 21.13 21.48
CA GLU A 90 -43.01 20.99 22.61
C GLU A 90 -43.14 22.31 23.39
N GLU A 91 -42.03 23.03 23.60
CA GLU A 91 -42.01 24.36 24.22
C GLU A 91 -42.78 25.39 23.37
N CYS A 92 -42.63 25.38 22.05
CA CYS A 92 -43.42 26.24 21.16
C CYS A 92 -44.92 25.99 21.32
N ASP A 93 -45.33 24.73 21.41
CA ASP A 93 -46.73 24.36 21.55
C ASP A 93 -47.27 24.70 22.94
N LEU A 94 -46.44 24.59 23.99
CA LEU A 94 -46.77 25.06 25.33
C LEU A 94 -47.00 26.59 25.35
N VAL A 95 -46.08 27.38 24.80
CA VAL A 95 -46.20 28.85 24.71
C VAL A 95 -47.47 29.25 23.96
N ARG A 96 -47.81 28.57 22.86
CA ARG A 96 -49.07 28.81 22.13
C ARG A 96 -50.29 28.51 22.98
N LYS A 97 -50.25 27.42 23.76
CA LYS A 97 -51.34 27.03 24.63
C LYS A 97 -51.53 28.04 25.76
N GLU A 98 -50.46 28.42 26.46
CA GLU A 98 -50.50 29.40 27.53
C GLU A 98 -50.98 30.77 27.04
N ALA A 99 -50.52 31.21 25.87
CA ALA A 99 -50.97 32.46 25.26
C ALA A 99 -52.47 32.44 24.94
N ARG A 100 -53.00 31.32 24.42
CA ARG A 100 -54.44 31.16 24.19
C ARG A 100 -55.22 31.20 25.49
N GLU A 101 -54.77 30.46 26.50
CA GLU A 101 -55.43 30.45 27.82
C GLU A 101 -55.44 31.85 28.48
N GLN A 102 -54.36 32.61 28.32
CA GLN A 102 -54.29 34.01 28.77
C GLN A 102 -55.27 34.91 28.00
N CYS A 103 -55.29 34.83 26.67
CA CYS A 103 -56.23 35.60 25.85
C CYS A 103 -57.69 35.26 26.18
N ASP A 104 -58.02 33.97 26.30
CA ASP A 104 -59.35 33.48 26.69
C ASP A 104 -59.74 33.92 28.11
N SER A 105 -58.77 34.07 29.01
CA SER A 105 -59.01 34.61 30.36
C SER A 105 -59.29 36.11 30.30
N ILE A 106 -58.47 36.87 29.57
CA ILE A 106 -58.65 38.31 29.38
C ILE A 106 -60.00 38.60 28.73
N ASP A 107 -60.37 37.85 27.69
CA ASP A 107 -61.62 38.03 26.95
C ASP A 107 -62.84 37.71 27.82
N ARG A 108 -62.79 36.64 28.63
CA ARG A 108 -63.87 36.31 29.58
C ARG A 108 -64.05 37.40 30.64
N ASP A 109 -62.97 37.86 31.25
CA ASP A 109 -63.02 38.92 32.26
C ASP A 109 -63.48 40.25 31.64
N ALA A 110 -62.99 40.58 30.45
CA ALA A 110 -63.38 41.76 29.69
C ALA A 110 -64.88 41.74 29.40
N LYS A 111 -65.41 40.62 28.90
CA LYS A 111 -66.82 40.47 28.58
C LYS A 111 -67.72 40.74 29.78
N ILE A 112 -67.39 40.20 30.95
CA ILE A 112 -68.15 40.43 32.19
C ILE A 112 -68.13 41.93 32.56
N ARG A 113 -66.97 42.57 32.51
CA ARG A 113 -66.80 43.97 32.91
C ARG A 113 -67.46 44.94 31.93
N ILE A 114 -67.35 44.66 30.63
CA ILE A 114 -67.99 45.43 29.55
C ILE A 114 -69.51 45.29 29.64
N GLU A 115 -70.04 44.07 29.75
CA GLU A 115 -71.50 43.86 29.87
C GLU A 115 -72.08 44.56 31.11
N ASP A 116 -71.37 44.55 32.25
CA ASP A 116 -71.79 45.27 33.45
C ASP A 116 -71.75 46.80 33.27
N ALA A 117 -70.69 47.33 32.64
CA ALA A 117 -70.58 48.75 32.34
C ALA A 117 -71.64 49.20 31.32
N GLU A 118 -71.94 48.42 30.29
CA GLU A 118 -73.00 48.67 29.32
C GLU A 118 -74.38 48.72 29.97
N LYS A 119 -74.67 47.80 30.89
CA LYS A 119 -75.92 47.82 31.68
C LYS A 119 -76.01 49.08 32.55
N ARG A 120 -74.90 49.53 33.14
CA ARG A 120 -74.86 50.78 33.92
C ARG A 120 -75.13 52.01 33.05
N VAL A 121 -74.56 52.06 31.84
CA VAL A 121 -74.84 53.12 30.86
C VAL A 121 -76.33 53.12 30.49
N GLN A 122 -76.90 51.97 30.11
CA GLN A 122 -78.31 51.87 29.75
C GLN A 122 -79.26 52.26 30.89
N ALA A 123 -78.97 51.83 32.11
CA ALA A 123 -79.77 52.22 33.27
C ALA A 123 -79.73 53.74 33.51
N ALA A 124 -78.57 54.38 33.32
CA ALA A 124 -78.44 55.83 33.40
C ALA A 124 -79.16 56.55 32.26
N GLU A 125 -79.13 56.02 31.04
CA GLU A 125 -79.88 56.57 29.89
C GLU A 125 -81.38 56.59 30.15
N VAL A 126 -81.92 55.50 30.71
CA VAL A 126 -83.34 55.40 31.05
C VAL A 126 -83.72 56.39 32.16
N LYS A 127 -82.85 56.55 33.17
CA LYS A 127 -83.15 57.36 34.37
C LYS A 127 -82.97 58.85 34.18
N TYR A 128 -81.92 59.27 33.45
CA TYR A 128 -81.49 60.67 33.36
C TYR A 128 -81.57 61.24 31.94
N GLY A 129 -81.85 60.40 30.94
CA GLY A 129 -81.83 60.77 29.53
C GLY A 129 -80.43 60.71 28.91
N LYS A 130 -80.38 60.42 27.61
CA LYS A 130 -79.15 60.19 26.83
C LYS A 130 -78.16 61.36 26.83
N SER A 131 -78.66 62.59 26.98
CA SER A 131 -77.84 63.81 27.00
C SER A 131 -77.38 64.22 28.40
N SER A 132 -77.66 63.41 29.43
CA SER A 132 -77.21 63.72 30.79
C SER A 132 -75.69 63.58 30.92
N MET A 133 -75.10 64.45 31.73
CA MET A 133 -73.67 64.41 32.05
C MET A 133 -73.23 63.06 32.64
N GLN A 134 -74.13 62.38 33.36
CA GLN A 134 -73.89 61.05 33.94
C GLN A 134 -73.77 59.95 32.87
N VAL A 135 -74.60 59.99 31.83
CA VAL A 135 -74.48 59.06 30.69
C VAL A 135 -73.17 59.31 29.94
N SER A 136 -72.80 60.57 29.72
CA SER A 136 -71.51 60.90 29.07
C SER A 136 -70.32 60.38 29.86
N TYR A 137 -70.32 60.55 31.19
CA TYR A 137 -69.26 60.03 32.05
C TYR A 137 -69.14 58.50 31.97
N LEU A 138 -70.25 57.77 32.10
CA LEU A 138 -70.25 56.31 32.04
C LEU A 138 -69.89 55.76 30.65
N THR A 139 -70.25 56.48 29.58
CA THR A 139 -69.87 56.10 28.21
C THR A 139 -68.35 56.22 28.04
N VAL A 140 -67.76 57.32 28.53
CA VAL A 140 -66.31 57.50 28.52
C VAL A 140 -65.62 56.41 29.36
N GLU A 141 -66.17 56.04 30.52
CA GLU A 141 -65.63 54.96 31.35
C GLU A 141 -65.69 53.59 30.64
N LEU A 142 -66.78 53.31 29.92
CA LEU A 142 -66.92 52.11 29.09
C LEU A 142 -65.89 52.07 27.95
N ASP A 143 -65.67 53.19 27.28
CA ASP A 143 -64.68 53.29 26.19
C ASP A 143 -63.26 53.08 26.72
N HIS A 144 -62.89 53.69 27.85
CA HIS A 144 -61.60 53.41 28.50
C HIS A 144 -61.44 51.93 28.87
N LEU A 145 -62.52 51.29 29.33
CA LEU A 145 -62.48 49.88 29.70
C LEU A 145 -62.32 48.96 28.47
N ARG A 146 -62.87 49.36 27.32
CA ARG A 146 -62.64 48.67 26.03
C ARG A 146 -61.21 48.86 25.54
N ASP A 147 -60.67 50.08 25.61
CA ASP A 147 -59.30 50.38 25.24
C ASP A 147 -58.29 49.62 26.11
N ASP A 148 -58.51 49.56 27.43
CA ASP A 148 -57.69 48.79 28.37
C ASP A 148 -57.66 47.29 28.02
N VAL A 149 -58.77 46.73 27.53
CA VAL A 149 -58.85 45.33 27.11
C VAL A 149 -58.06 45.11 25.83
N ILE A 150 -58.20 46.00 24.85
CA ILE A 150 -57.44 45.94 23.59
C ILE A 150 -55.95 45.94 23.89
N VAL A 151 -55.47 46.88 24.71
CA VAL A 151 -54.04 46.97 25.07
C VAL A 151 -53.54 45.69 25.77
N LYS A 152 -54.36 45.09 26.64
CA LYS A 152 -53.97 43.83 27.32
C LYS A 152 -53.90 42.64 26.36
N LEU A 153 -54.83 42.54 25.42
CA LEU A 153 -54.81 41.48 24.40
C LEU A 153 -53.61 41.65 23.47
N GLU A 154 -53.37 42.86 22.97
CA GLU A 154 -52.22 43.16 22.10
C GLU A 154 -50.89 42.87 22.81
N SER A 155 -50.77 43.25 24.08
CA SER A 155 -49.60 42.96 24.92
C SER A 155 -49.37 41.45 25.10
N ALA A 156 -50.42 40.68 25.39
CA ALA A 156 -50.34 39.23 25.54
C ALA A 156 -49.94 38.53 24.23
N GLU A 157 -50.51 38.97 23.10
CA GLU A 157 -50.14 38.48 21.77
C GLU A 157 -48.69 38.80 21.41
N GLU A 158 -48.20 39.99 21.74
CA GLU A 158 -46.84 40.41 21.44
C GLU A 158 -45.81 39.62 22.25
N VAL A 159 -46.08 39.38 23.55
CA VAL A 159 -45.23 38.54 24.40
C VAL A 159 -45.16 37.10 23.86
N SER A 160 -46.30 36.52 23.46
CA SER A 160 -46.33 35.19 22.86
C SER A 160 -45.56 35.13 21.54
N ARG A 161 -45.75 36.13 20.68
CA ARG A 161 -45.08 36.24 19.38
C ARG A 161 -43.57 36.35 19.54
N ALA A 162 -43.09 37.19 20.45
CA ALA A 162 -41.67 37.34 20.74
C ALA A 162 -41.05 36.04 21.25
N SER A 163 -41.75 35.33 22.13
CA SER A 163 -41.31 34.03 22.67
C SER A 163 -41.21 32.96 21.58
N LEU A 164 -42.21 32.89 20.70
CA LEU A 164 -42.21 31.98 19.55
C LEU A 164 -41.11 32.32 18.53
N GLU A 165 -40.80 33.60 18.34
CA GLU A 165 -39.73 34.02 17.43
C GLU A 165 -38.35 33.55 17.93
N VAL A 166 -38.10 33.66 19.23
CA VAL A 166 -36.86 33.17 19.86
C VAL A 166 -36.74 31.65 19.71
N LEU A 167 -37.78 30.91 20.10
CA LEU A 167 -37.79 29.44 19.98
C LEU A 167 -37.62 28.99 18.51
N ASN A 168 -38.26 29.69 17.57
CA ASN A 168 -38.12 29.35 16.16
C ASN A 168 -36.72 29.62 15.61
N LYS A 169 -36.05 30.71 16.03
CA LYS A 169 -34.65 30.97 15.67
C LYS A 169 -33.72 29.89 16.20
N GLU A 170 -33.93 29.45 17.44
CA GLU A 170 -33.16 28.36 18.03
C GLU A 170 -33.40 27.03 17.29
N LYS A 171 -34.65 26.69 16.98
CA LYS A 171 -34.98 25.51 16.18
C LYS A 171 -34.32 25.52 14.80
N VAL A 172 -34.34 26.65 14.09
CA VAL A 172 -33.70 26.80 12.78
C VAL A 172 -32.19 26.59 12.90
N LYS A 173 -31.55 27.14 13.93
CA LYS A 173 -30.13 26.94 14.21
C LYS A 173 -29.81 25.46 14.44
N LEU A 174 -30.59 24.77 15.27
CA LEU A 174 -30.41 23.33 15.53
C LEU A 174 -30.59 22.47 14.27
N ILE A 175 -31.56 22.81 13.41
CA ILE A 175 -31.76 22.13 12.12
C ILE A 175 -30.54 22.33 11.20
N SER A 176 -29.99 23.54 11.15
CA SER A 176 -28.77 23.82 10.38
C SER A 176 -27.59 23.01 10.89
N GLU A 177 -27.33 23.03 12.21
CA GLU A 177 -26.23 22.27 12.82
C GLU A 177 -26.36 20.77 12.55
N LYS A 178 -27.58 20.23 12.59
CA LYS A 178 -27.85 18.83 12.22
C LYS A 178 -27.53 18.55 10.75
N SER A 179 -27.95 19.42 9.83
CA SER A 179 -27.67 19.28 8.40
C SER A 179 -26.17 19.29 8.11
N ASP A 180 -25.42 20.19 8.76
CA ASP A 180 -23.97 20.29 8.59
C ASP A 180 -23.25 19.03 9.09
N LEU A 181 -23.71 18.46 10.21
CA LEU A 181 -23.19 17.18 10.72
C LEU A 181 -23.51 16.01 9.77
N GLU A 182 -24.73 15.93 9.23
CA GLU A 182 -25.10 14.89 8.27
C GLU A 182 -24.26 14.95 6.98
N LEU A 183 -23.98 16.16 6.48
CA LEU A 183 -23.09 16.36 5.33
C LEU A 183 -21.66 15.90 5.64
N SER A 184 -21.11 16.30 6.80
CA SER A 184 -19.76 15.91 7.22
C SER A 184 -19.61 14.39 7.36
N ILE A 185 -20.57 13.70 7.98
CA ILE A 185 -20.57 12.22 8.07
C ILE A 185 -20.57 11.60 6.67
N ASN A 186 -21.37 12.13 5.75
CA ASN A 186 -21.49 11.59 4.39
C ASN A 186 -20.18 11.77 3.60
N GLU A 187 -19.49 12.90 3.76
CA GLU A 187 -18.19 13.15 3.13
C GLU A 187 -17.12 12.18 3.67
N GLU A 188 -17.03 12.00 4.98
CA GLU A 188 -16.06 11.08 5.58
C GLU A 188 -16.35 9.62 5.21
N THR A 189 -17.63 9.24 5.15
CA THR A 189 -18.05 7.91 4.68
C THR A 189 -17.63 7.67 3.22
N LYS A 190 -17.71 8.68 2.35
CA LYS A 190 -17.22 8.58 0.96
C LYS A 190 -15.71 8.42 0.91
N ARG A 191 -14.95 9.19 1.70
CA ARG A 191 -13.48 9.06 1.80
C ARG A 191 -13.09 7.66 2.24
N TYR A 192 -13.76 7.13 3.25
CA TYR A 192 -13.54 5.75 3.72
C TYR A 192 -13.75 4.70 2.64
N LYS A 193 -14.87 4.77 1.89
CA LYS A 193 -15.14 3.84 0.79
C LYS A 193 -14.06 3.90 -0.30
N SER A 194 -13.52 5.09 -0.57
CA SER A 194 -12.40 5.27 -1.52
C SER A 194 -11.11 4.62 -1.02
N VAL A 195 -10.78 4.77 0.27
CA VAL A 195 -9.64 4.11 0.90
C VAL A 195 -9.82 2.59 0.89
N GLU A 196 -11.00 2.09 1.24
CA GLU A 196 -11.33 0.66 1.21
C GLU A 196 -11.16 0.06 -0.20
N ALA A 197 -11.62 0.77 -1.23
CA ALA A 197 -11.45 0.35 -2.62
C ALA A 197 -9.96 0.28 -3.02
N SER A 198 -9.17 1.30 -2.66
CA SER A 198 -7.74 1.34 -2.95
C SER A 198 -6.99 0.18 -2.30
N LEU A 199 -7.34 -0.16 -1.06
CA LEU A 199 -6.76 -1.30 -0.34
C LEU A 199 -7.16 -2.65 -0.94
N LYS A 200 -8.39 -2.77 -1.46
CA LYS A 200 -8.81 -3.99 -2.17
C LYS A 200 -8.00 -4.22 -3.44
N GLU A 201 -7.73 -3.16 -4.20
CA GLU A 201 -6.87 -3.24 -5.40
C GLU A 201 -5.44 -3.59 -5.03
N LEU A 202 -4.84 -2.93 -4.04
CA LEU A 202 -3.50 -3.27 -3.55
C LEU A 202 -3.41 -4.73 -3.08
N GLY A 203 -4.45 -5.24 -2.40
CA GLY A 203 -4.52 -6.64 -1.99
C GLY A 203 -4.58 -7.63 -3.17
N LYS A 204 -5.13 -7.24 -4.33
CA LYS A 204 -5.08 -8.05 -5.55
C LYS A 204 -3.67 -8.02 -6.14
N GLU A 205 -3.06 -6.86 -6.25
CA GLU A 205 -1.68 -6.70 -6.76
C GLU A 205 -0.68 -7.52 -5.94
N PHE A 206 -0.84 -7.55 -4.62
CA PHE A 206 0.04 -8.36 -3.76
C PHE A 206 -0.13 -9.87 -3.98
N ARG A 207 -1.36 -10.36 -4.15
CA ARG A 207 -1.60 -11.77 -4.48
C ARG A 207 -0.94 -12.14 -5.81
N GLN A 208 -1.09 -11.29 -6.82
CA GLN A 208 -0.45 -11.49 -8.11
C GLN A 208 1.08 -11.48 -8.00
N SER A 209 1.65 -10.48 -7.33
CA SER A 209 3.10 -10.38 -7.09
C SER A 209 3.66 -11.61 -6.38
N ARG A 210 2.91 -12.17 -5.41
CA ARG A 210 3.28 -13.40 -4.72
C ARG A 210 3.27 -14.62 -5.65
N GLU A 211 2.25 -14.76 -6.49
CA GLU A 211 2.15 -15.83 -7.48
C GLU A 211 3.30 -15.74 -8.50
N ASP A 212 3.60 -14.53 -8.99
CA ASP A 212 4.72 -14.26 -9.90
C ASP A 212 6.06 -14.60 -9.23
N ASN A 213 6.24 -14.29 -7.95
CA ASN A 213 7.46 -14.64 -7.21
C ASN A 213 7.64 -16.15 -7.07
N ILE A 214 6.56 -16.89 -6.80
CA ILE A 214 6.59 -18.36 -6.74
C ILE A 214 6.99 -18.93 -8.10
N ALA A 215 6.40 -18.42 -9.18
CA ALA A 215 6.73 -18.82 -10.54
C ALA A 215 8.21 -18.51 -10.88
N LEU A 216 8.71 -17.33 -10.50
CA LEU A 216 10.11 -16.95 -10.69
C LEU A 216 11.06 -17.88 -9.93
N ARG A 217 10.80 -18.16 -8.64
CA ARG A 217 11.60 -19.11 -7.84
C ARG A 217 11.65 -20.49 -8.49
N LYS A 218 10.52 -20.97 -9.02
CA LYS A 218 10.45 -22.24 -9.75
C LYS A 218 11.30 -22.21 -11.01
N ASN A 219 11.19 -21.17 -11.83
CA ASN A 219 11.97 -21.03 -13.07
C ASN A 219 13.48 -20.96 -12.78
N VAL A 220 13.87 -20.24 -11.73
CA VAL A 220 15.28 -20.18 -11.31
C VAL A 220 15.77 -21.57 -10.90
N ALA A 221 15.00 -22.32 -10.11
CA ALA A 221 15.37 -23.69 -9.73
C ALA A 221 15.51 -24.62 -10.95
N GLU A 222 14.58 -24.54 -11.92
CA GLU A 222 14.65 -25.34 -13.15
C GLU A 222 15.87 -24.98 -14.02
N LEU A 223 16.19 -23.69 -14.14
CA LEU A 223 17.37 -23.23 -14.89
C LEU A 223 18.67 -23.64 -14.21
N THR A 224 18.75 -23.52 -12.88
CA THR A 224 19.92 -23.97 -12.11
C THR A 224 20.15 -25.47 -12.29
N ALA A 225 19.11 -26.29 -12.18
CA ALA A 225 19.21 -27.74 -12.39
C ALA A 225 19.68 -28.10 -13.81
N ARG A 226 19.19 -27.39 -14.84
CA ARG A 226 19.66 -27.58 -16.23
C ARG A 226 21.13 -27.22 -16.39
N LEU A 227 21.57 -26.09 -15.82
CA LEU A 227 22.96 -25.66 -15.87
C LEU A 227 23.89 -26.66 -15.15
N GLU A 228 23.47 -27.20 -14.00
CA GLU A 228 24.24 -28.22 -13.28
C GLU A 228 24.41 -29.50 -14.09
N GLU A 229 23.35 -29.95 -14.77
CA GLU A 229 23.42 -31.15 -15.61
C GLU A 229 24.28 -30.93 -16.87
N GLU A 230 24.13 -29.79 -17.55
CA GLU A 230 24.99 -29.43 -18.69
C GLU A 230 26.47 -29.35 -18.27
N LEU A 231 26.76 -28.75 -17.12
CA LEU A 231 28.11 -28.61 -16.60
C LEU A 231 28.70 -29.98 -16.25
N LYS A 232 27.91 -30.90 -15.70
CA LYS A 232 28.32 -32.29 -15.42
C LYS A 232 28.64 -33.05 -16.70
N VAL A 233 27.78 -32.95 -17.71
CA VAL A 233 28.01 -33.57 -19.03
C VAL A 233 29.27 -33.01 -19.69
N ASN A 234 29.47 -31.69 -19.65
CA ASN A 234 30.65 -31.05 -20.24
C ASN A 234 31.93 -31.42 -19.49
N LYS A 235 31.91 -31.51 -18.15
CA LYS A 235 33.05 -32.01 -17.36
C LYS A 235 33.41 -33.45 -17.73
N ALA A 236 32.41 -34.32 -17.91
CA ALA A 236 32.65 -35.70 -18.31
C ALA A 236 33.25 -35.81 -19.72
N LYS A 237 32.72 -35.07 -20.69
CA LYS A 237 33.27 -35.00 -22.06
C LYS A 237 34.71 -34.50 -22.06
N LEU A 238 34.99 -33.42 -21.32
CA LEU A 238 36.33 -32.85 -21.22
C LEU A 238 37.32 -33.85 -20.58
N ALA A 239 36.89 -34.59 -19.56
CA ALA A 239 37.71 -35.63 -18.94
C ALA A 239 38.03 -36.77 -19.93
N GLU A 240 37.07 -37.20 -20.75
CA GLU A 240 37.33 -38.18 -21.81
C GLU A 240 38.29 -37.66 -22.88
N GLU A 241 38.12 -36.42 -23.33
CA GLU A 241 39.02 -35.79 -24.30
C GLU A 241 40.45 -35.69 -23.77
N LEU A 242 40.59 -35.33 -22.48
CA LEU A 242 41.89 -35.25 -21.81
C LEU A 242 42.56 -36.63 -21.71
N LEU A 243 41.81 -37.68 -21.33
CA LEU A 243 42.32 -39.06 -21.31
C LEU A 243 42.75 -39.53 -22.71
N ARG A 244 41.98 -39.22 -23.76
CA ARG A 244 42.36 -39.56 -25.14
C ARG A 244 43.63 -38.83 -25.57
N ALA A 245 43.74 -37.53 -25.29
CA ALA A 245 44.92 -36.75 -25.60
C ALA A 245 46.16 -37.30 -24.86
N GLN A 246 46.00 -37.66 -23.59
CA GLN A 246 47.07 -38.23 -22.78
C GLN A 246 47.54 -39.59 -23.32
N ALA A 247 46.63 -40.49 -23.69
CA ALA A 247 46.98 -41.77 -24.31
C ALA A 247 47.74 -41.60 -25.65
N VAL A 248 47.37 -40.59 -26.45
CA VAL A 248 48.09 -40.27 -27.70
C VAL A 248 49.51 -39.78 -27.40
N ILE A 249 49.67 -38.89 -26.42
CA ILE A 249 50.99 -38.39 -25.99
C ILE A 249 51.85 -39.54 -25.46
N GLU A 250 51.29 -40.42 -24.63
CA GLU A 250 52.01 -41.60 -24.09
C GLU A 250 52.46 -42.53 -25.21
N ALA A 251 51.57 -42.86 -26.15
CA ALA A 251 51.92 -43.72 -27.29
C ALA A 251 52.99 -43.12 -28.19
N GLU A 252 52.94 -41.81 -28.46
CA GLU A 252 53.96 -41.11 -29.24
C GLU A 252 55.30 -41.04 -28.50
N THR A 253 55.27 -40.86 -27.18
CA THR A 253 56.47 -40.86 -26.35
C THR A 253 57.15 -42.23 -26.36
N VAL A 254 56.38 -43.33 -26.25
CA VAL A 254 56.90 -44.69 -26.35
C VAL A 254 57.56 -44.93 -27.71
N ARG A 255 56.88 -44.57 -28.82
CA ARG A 255 57.46 -44.70 -30.18
C ARG A 255 58.77 -43.93 -30.34
N ARG A 256 58.85 -42.73 -29.78
CA ARG A 256 60.07 -41.93 -29.81
C ARG A 256 61.21 -42.59 -29.05
N VAL A 257 60.94 -43.14 -27.87
CA VAL A 257 61.93 -43.87 -27.07
C VAL A 257 62.39 -45.14 -27.79
N GLU A 258 61.48 -45.88 -28.42
CA GLU A 258 61.83 -47.07 -29.23
C GLU A 258 62.71 -46.70 -30.43
N ALA A 259 62.36 -45.65 -31.16
CA ALA A 259 63.17 -45.14 -32.28
C ALA A 259 64.56 -44.67 -31.81
N GLU A 260 64.64 -43.98 -30.67
CA GLU A 260 65.92 -43.61 -30.08
C GLU A 260 66.76 -44.85 -29.71
N ALA A 261 66.16 -45.87 -29.11
CA ALA A 261 66.85 -47.12 -28.79
C ALA A 261 67.38 -47.84 -30.04
N GLU A 262 66.59 -47.90 -31.13
CA GLU A 262 67.03 -48.44 -32.42
C GLU A 262 68.22 -47.65 -32.99
N THR A 263 68.19 -46.31 -32.92
CA THR A 263 69.32 -45.50 -33.39
C THR A 263 70.58 -45.72 -32.58
N VAL A 264 70.47 -45.96 -31.27
CA VAL A 264 71.61 -46.30 -30.40
C VAL A 264 72.20 -47.65 -30.80
N GLU A 265 71.34 -48.65 -31.04
CA GLU A 265 71.79 -49.99 -31.43
C GLU A 265 72.45 -49.99 -32.82
N LEU A 266 71.91 -49.23 -33.79
CA LEU A 266 72.54 -49.03 -35.09
C LEU A 266 73.91 -48.35 -34.98
N ARG A 267 74.07 -47.37 -34.08
CA ARG A 267 75.37 -46.73 -33.80
C ARG A 267 76.37 -47.72 -33.20
N ARG A 268 75.91 -48.61 -32.31
CA ARG A 268 76.74 -49.66 -31.71
C ARG A 268 77.25 -50.62 -32.79
N LEU A 269 76.35 -51.13 -33.63
CA LEU A 269 76.69 -52.02 -34.75
C LEU A 269 77.64 -51.36 -35.76
N LEU A 270 77.44 -50.07 -36.06
CA LEU A 270 78.34 -49.32 -36.92
C LEU A 270 79.75 -49.22 -36.33
N ALA A 271 79.87 -48.95 -35.02
CA ALA A 271 81.15 -48.90 -34.34
C ALA A 271 81.87 -50.27 -34.34
N GLU A 272 81.12 -51.37 -34.15
CA GLU A 272 81.66 -52.73 -34.25
C GLU A 272 82.13 -53.08 -35.67
N ALA A 273 81.36 -52.70 -36.69
CA ALA A 273 81.72 -52.87 -38.08
C ALA A 273 83.00 -52.08 -38.41
N GLN A 274 83.09 -50.81 -37.99
CA GLN A 274 84.28 -49.98 -38.17
C GLN A 274 85.52 -50.56 -37.46
N SER A 275 85.36 -51.06 -36.23
CA SER A 275 86.42 -51.76 -35.49
C SER A 275 86.89 -53.01 -36.22
N THR A 276 85.96 -53.80 -36.77
CA THR A 276 86.27 -55.00 -37.55
C THR A 276 87.01 -54.65 -38.84
N ILE A 277 86.55 -53.64 -39.57
CA ILE A 277 87.23 -53.11 -40.77
C ILE A 277 88.65 -52.65 -40.43
N ALA A 278 88.84 -51.95 -39.31
CA ALA A 278 90.16 -51.51 -38.85
C ALA A 278 91.09 -52.71 -38.55
N LYS A 279 90.58 -53.75 -37.88
CA LYS A 279 91.32 -54.99 -37.61
C LYS A 279 91.68 -55.73 -38.90
N VAL A 280 90.73 -55.90 -39.82
CA VAL A 280 90.97 -56.53 -41.14
C VAL A 280 91.99 -55.73 -41.94
N SER A 281 91.90 -54.40 -41.93
CA SER A 281 92.86 -53.52 -42.60
C SER A 281 94.27 -53.63 -41.99
N ALA A 282 94.37 -53.72 -40.66
CA ALA A 282 95.65 -53.94 -39.98
C ALA A 282 96.28 -55.30 -40.36
N VAL A 283 95.47 -56.36 -40.48
CA VAL A 283 95.93 -57.66 -40.99
C VAL A 283 96.33 -57.56 -42.45
N ALA A 284 95.51 -56.94 -43.31
CA ALA A 284 95.80 -56.75 -44.72
C ALA A 284 97.10 -55.94 -44.95
N ASN A 285 97.43 -55.00 -44.06
CA ASN A 285 98.67 -54.23 -44.13
C ASN A 285 99.91 -55.02 -43.64
N THR A 286 99.73 -56.04 -42.80
CA THR A 286 100.83 -56.89 -42.33
C THR A 286 101.10 -58.08 -43.25
N VAL A 287 100.11 -58.53 -44.03
CA VAL A 287 100.24 -59.62 -45.01
C VAL A 287 101.34 -59.36 -46.06
N PRO A 288 101.45 -58.18 -46.70
CA PRO A 288 102.56 -57.87 -47.61
C PRO A 288 103.92 -57.87 -46.91
N ALA A 289 103.99 -57.40 -45.66
CA ALA A 289 105.24 -57.36 -44.89
C ALA A 289 105.72 -58.78 -44.51
N VAL A 290 104.80 -59.67 -44.15
CA VAL A 290 105.08 -61.09 -43.90
C VAL A 290 105.43 -61.82 -45.20
N ARG A 291 104.72 -61.53 -46.30
CA ARG A 291 105.00 -62.07 -47.63
C ARG A 291 106.40 -61.66 -48.11
N ASN A 292 106.79 -60.41 -47.94
CA ASN A 292 108.12 -59.92 -48.31
C ASN A 292 109.23 -60.54 -47.44
N LYS A 293 108.97 -60.79 -46.15
CA LYS A 293 109.91 -61.54 -45.28
C LYS A 293 110.07 -63.00 -45.70
N LEU A 294 109.00 -63.66 -46.13
CA LEU A 294 109.06 -65.04 -46.65
C LEU A 294 109.71 -65.12 -48.05
N SER A 295 109.54 -64.10 -48.88
CA SER A 295 110.14 -64.01 -50.22
C SER A 295 111.67 -63.80 -50.20
N GLY A 296 112.23 -63.39 -49.06
CA GLY A 296 113.68 -63.29 -48.86
C GLY A 296 114.32 -64.54 -48.25
N ILE A 297 113.53 -65.59 -47.98
CA ILE A 297 113.97 -66.87 -47.39
C ILE A 297 114.00 -68.00 -48.45
N ILE A 298 113.52 -67.75 -49.67
CA ILE A 298 113.55 -68.67 -50.83
C ILE A 298 114.51 -68.09 -51.87
#